data_AF-A0A377GHU5-F1
#
_entry.id   AF-A0A377GHU5-F1
#
_cell.length_a   1.000
_cell.length_b   1.000
_cell.length_c   1.000
_cell.angle_alpha   90.00
_cell.angle_beta   90.00
_cell.angle_gamma   90.00
#
_symmetry.space_group_name_H-M   'P 1'
#
loop_
_entity.id
_entity.type
_entity.pdbx_description
1 polymer ?
#
loop_
_entity_poly.entity_id
_entity_poly.type
_entity_poly.pdbx_seq_one_letter_code
_entity_poly.pdbx_strand_id
1 'polypeptide(L)' 'MSKLFTANVYCKEEKIATQTGDDLDQLYTWMLIQVNGHFDDIRGEIIENNTKKTVRTFRKAPIE' A
#
# COMPACT_ATOMS: atom_id res chain seq x y z
N MET A 1 -4.55 -0.20 -20.93
CA MET A 1 -3.97 0.90 -20.13
C MET A 1 -3.04 0.29 -19.12
N SER A 2 -1.76 0.63 -19.20
CA SER A 2 -0.71 0.08 -18.32
C SER A 2 -0.73 0.86 -17.01
N LYS A 3 -1.10 0.19 -15.91
CA LYS A 3 -1.11 0.80 -14.58
C LYS A 3 0.31 1.26 -14.22
N LEU A 4 0.48 2.53 -13.86
CA LEU A 4 1.82 3.10 -13.57
C LEU A 4 2.36 2.67 -12.20
N PHE A 5 1.46 2.39 -11.26
CA PHE A 5 1.79 2.09 -9.87
C PHE A 5 1.04 0.84 -9.39
N THR A 6 1.64 0.17 -8.42
CA THR A 6 1.14 -1.01 -7.74
C THR A 6 1.26 -0.81 -6.24
N ALA A 7 0.14 -0.64 -5.57
CA ALA A 7 0.05 -0.65 -4.12
C ALA A 7 -0.17 -2.07 -3.60
N ASN A 8 0.60 -2.45 -2.58
CA ASN A 8 0.42 -3.67 -1.81
C ASN A 8 0.21 -3.31 -0.34
N VAL A 9 -0.71 -4.02 0.30
CA VAL A 9 -0.98 -3.93 1.73
C VAL A 9 -0.73 -5.29 2.35
N TYR A 10 0.05 -5.29 3.41
CA TYR A 10 0.45 -6.44 4.19
C TYR A 10 -0.06 -6.26 5.62
N CYS A 11 -0.57 -7.34 6.20
CA CYS A 11 -0.89 -7.43 7.61
C CYS A 11 0.09 -8.43 8.22
N LYS A 12 0.93 -7.99 9.15
CA LYS A 12 2.08 -8.76 9.67
C LYS A 12 3.04 -9.16 8.55
N GLU A 13 2.96 -10.41 8.10
CA GLU A 13 3.78 -11.00 7.03
C GLU A 13 2.94 -11.42 5.81
N GLU A 14 1.62 -11.33 5.88
CA GLU A 14 0.72 -11.76 4.82
C GLU A 14 0.25 -10.57 3.98
N LYS A 15 0.27 -10.73 2.66
CA LYS A 15 -0.28 -9.73 1.74
C LYS A 15 -1.80 -9.85 1.69
N ILE A 16 -2.49 -8.91 2.33
CA ILE A 16 -3.95 -8.92 2.42
C ILE A 16 -4.63 -8.23 1.24
N ALA A 17 -3.96 -7.29 0.58
CA ALA A 17 -4.56 -6.57 -0.54
C ALA A 17 -3.51 -6.07 -1.55
N THR A 18 -3.91 -6.00 -2.81
CA THR A 18 -3.11 -5.42 -3.89
C THR A 18 -4.02 -4.59 -4.78
N GLN A 19 -3.59 -3.38 -5.12
CA GLN A 19 -4.29 -2.52 -6.06
C GLN A 19 -3.30 -1.86 -7.01
N THR A 20 -3.68 -1.74 -8.27
CA THR A 20 -2.89 -1.05 -9.27
C THR A 20 -3.61 0.21 -9.70
N GLY A 21 -2.87 1.27 -9.98
CA GLY A 21 -3.42 2.56 -10.35
C GLY A 21 -2.42 3.39 -11.13
N ASP A 22 -2.92 4.43 -11.79
CA ASP A 22 -2.12 5.39 -12.54
C ASP A 22 -1.80 6.61 -11.66
N ASP A 23 -2.49 6.73 -10.52
CA ASP A 23 -2.46 7.87 -9.62
C ASP A 23 -2.01 7.43 -8.22
N LEU A 24 -0.89 8.01 -7.77
CA LEU A 24 -0.27 7.64 -6.49
C LEU A 24 -1.16 8.04 -5.30
N ASP A 25 -1.85 9.18 -5.41
CA ASP A 25 -2.67 9.71 -4.32
C ASP A 25 -3.94 8.89 -4.11
N GLN A 26 -4.55 8.41 -5.21
CA GLN A 26 -5.67 7.46 -5.12
C GLN A 26 -5.26 6.15 -4.46
N LEU A 27 -4.12 5.59 -4.87
CA LEU A 27 -3.60 4.35 -4.28
C LEU A 27 -3.27 4.53 -2.80
N TYR A 28 -2.67 5.67 -2.44
CA TYR A 28 -2.35 5.98 -1.06
C TYR A 28 -3.60 6.16 -0.19
N THR A 29 -4.62 6.84 -0.71
CA THR A 29 -5.91 6.98 -0.03
C THR A 29 -6.57 5.61 0.16
N TRP A 30 -6.59 4.77 -0.87
CA TRP A 30 -7.13 3.42 -0.78
C TRP A 30 -6.41 2.58 0.28
N MET A 31 -5.08 2.67 0.35
CA MET A 31 -4.29 2.02 1.40
C MET A 31 -4.70 2.47 2.79
N LEU A 32 -4.83 3.78 3.03
CA LEU A 32 -5.25 4.31 4.34
C LEU A 32 -6.63 3.79 4.75
N ILE A 33 -7.55 3.62 3.80
CA ILE A 33 -8.87 3.02 4.05
C ILE A 33 -8.73 1.57 4.53
N GLN A 34 -7.84 0.78 3.93
CA GLN A 34 -7.59 -0.60 4.39
C GLN A 34 -7.06 -0.64 5.84
N VAL A 35 -6.22 0.34 6.20
CA VAL A 35 -5.55 0.43 7.51
C VAL A 35 -6.51 0.92 8.60
N ASN A 36 -7.50 1.73 8.26
CA ASN A 36 -8.43 2.29 9.24
C ASN A 36 -9.38 1.22 9.84
N GLY A 37 -9.49 0.04 9.20
CA GLY A 37 -10.26 -1.10 9.71
C GLY A 37 -9.48 -2.09 10.58
N HIS A 38 -8.15 -1.98 10.65
CA HIS A 38 -7.29 -2.97 11.31
C HIS A 38 -6.39 -2.31 12.38
N PHE A 39 -6.39 -2.90 13.58
CA PHE A 39 -5.56 -2.49 14.73
C PHE A 39 -4.22 -3.24 14.81
N ASP A 40 -3.89 -4.01 13.78
CA ASP A 40 -2.72 -4.89 13.73
C ASP A 40 -1.53 -4.22 13.01
N ASP A 41 -0.35 -4.86 12.95
CA ASP A 41 0.83 -4.35 12.22
C ASP A 41 0.56 -4.33 10.72
N ILE A 42 -0.07 -3.26 10.24
CA ILE A 42 -0.36 -3.05 8.82
C ILE A 42 0.82 -2.31 8.19
N ARG A 43 1.31 -2.85 7.08
CA ARG A 43 2.32 -2.25 6.23
C ARG A 43 1.73 -2.07 4.85
N GLY A 44 2.16 -1.04 4.14
CA GLY A 44 1.91 -0.99 2.72
C GLY A 44 3.01 -0.30 1.96
N GLU A 45 3.13 -0.66 0.71
CA GLU A 45 4.10 -0.13 -0.23
C GLU A 45 3.46 0.15 -1.59
N ILE A 46 3.86 1.24 -2.21
CA ILE A 46 3.49 1.61 -3.57
C ILE A 46 4.75 1.51 -4.41
N ILE A 47 4.69 0.68 -5.44
CA ILE A 47 5.77 0.38 -6.37
C ILE A 47 5.42 1.02 -7.70
N GLU A 48 6.32 1.81 -8.25
CA GLU A 48 6.19 2.31 -9.61
C GLU A 48 6.58 1.22 -10.60
N ASN A 49 5.67 0.83 -11.48
CA ASN A 49 5.86 -0.28 -12.42
C ASN A 49 6.93 0.02 -13.48
N ASN A 50 7.17 1.30 -13.77
CA ASN A 50 8.16 1.72 -14.76
C ASN A 50 9.60 1.49 -14.24
N THR A 51 9.91 2.01 -13.06
CA THR A 51 11.25 1.88 -12.45
C THR A 51 11.40 0.66 -11.54
N LYS A 52 10.28 -0.03 -11.24
CA LYS A 52 10.16 -1.07 -10.20
C LYS A 52 10.67 -0.63 -8.82
N LYS A 53 10.61 0.67 -8.54
CA LYS A 53 11.03 1.24 -7.25
C LYS A 53 9.83 1.49 -6.37
N THR A 54 10.01 1.23 -5.08
CA THR A 54 9.04 1.63 -4.06
C THR A 54 9.09 3.14 -3.90
N VAL A 55 8.05 3.81 -4.36
CA VAL A 55 7.92 5.28 -4.33
C VAL A 55 7.31 5.78 -3.02
N ARG A 56 6.55 4.93 -2.33
CA ARG A 56 5.95 5.26 -1.05
C ARG A 56 5.76 4.01 -0.20
N THR A 57 6.01 4.12 1.09
CA THR A 57 5.68 3.09 2.07
C THR A 57 4.97 3.72 3.25
N PHE A 58 4.13 2.96 3.92
CA PHE A 58 3.57 3.32 5.21
C PHE A 58 3.60 2.09 6.12
N ARG A 59 3.73 2.32 7.42
CA ARG A 59 3.58 1.30 8.45
C ARG A 59 2.80 1.88 9.59
N LYS A 60 1.73 1.21 9.98
CA LYS A 60 1.01 1.48 11.21
C LYS A 60 1.45 0.42 12.21
N ALA A 61 2.40 0.78 13.07
CA ALA A 61 2.73 -0.02 14.23
C ALA A 61 1.72 0.30 15.35
N PRO A 62 1.28 -0.69 16.14
CA PRO A 62 0.63 -0.38 17.40
C PRO A 62 1.60 0.44 18.25
N ILE A 63 1.09 1.52 18.85
CA ILE A 63 1.82 2.30 19.84
C ILE A 63 1.86 1.41 21.09
N GLU A 64 3.05 1.03 21.55
CA GLU A 64 3.27 0.24 22.77
C GLU A 64 2.72 0.94 24.02
#